data_AF-A0A537W109-F1
#
_entry.id   AF-A0A537W109-F1
#
_cell.length_a   1.000
_cell.length_b   1.000
_cell.length_c   1.000
_cell.angle_alpha   90.00
_cell.angle_beta   90.00
_cell.angle_gamma   90.00
#
_symmetry.space_group_name_H-M   'P 1'
#
loop_
_entity.id
_entity.type
_entity.pdbx_description
1 polymer ?
#
loop_
_entity_poly.entity_id
_entity_poly.type
_entity_poly.pdbx_seq_one_letter_code
_entity_poly.pdbx_strand_id
1 'polypeptide(L)'
;LVALAELLREHPLPGLQVLLVSCGAEETLQDGVRAFLARHRDELTPGRTCFVNLDTVGSPHPVMLEAEGPVWMERYSGPWLRDELADCAQRLEIPLQRGFRARASTDSVIPSRAGYPTATLVSMTDWRSPANYHLPSDVPENLDYDTVADVTRLVYELARTLAGGGGARSPMRASVQPQ
;
A
#
# COMPACT_ATOMS: atom_id res chain seq x y z
N LEU A 1 -6.85 -6.18 6.34
CA LEU A 1 -8.00 -6.08 5.39
C LEU A 1 -9.36 -6.22 6.10
N VAL A 2 -9.60 -7.24 6.91
CA VAL A 2 -10.89 -7.43 7.62
C VAL A 2 -11.27 -6.23 8.49
N ALA A 3 -10.36 -5.77 9.35
CA ALA A 3 -10.61 -4.58 10.19
C ALA A 3 -10.91 -3.30 9.37
N LEU A 4 -10.26 -3.14 8.21
CA LEU A 4 -10.56 -2.03 7.29
C LEU A 4 -11.97 -2.16 6.69
N ALA A 5 -12.42 -3.38 6.38
CA ALA A 5 -13.78 -3.63 5.89
C ALA A 5 -14.83 -3.25 6.94
N GLU A 6 -14.58 -3.60 8.21
CA GLU A 6 -15.45 -3.25 9.34
C GLU A 6 -15.54 -1.74 9.53
N LEU A 7 -14.39 -1.04 9.51
CA LEU A 7 -14.36 0.43 9.57
C LEU A 7 -15.11 1.08 8.40
N LEU A 8 -14.92 0.60 7.18
CA LEU A 8 -15.62 1.14 5.99
C LEU A 8 -17.12 0.86 6.02
N ARG A 9 -17.55 -0.23 6.67
CA ARG A 9 -18.98 -0.52 6.88
C ARG A 9 -19.59 0.43 7.91
N GLU A 10 -18.87 0.71 9.00
CA GLU A 10 -19.35 1.58 10.07
C GLU A 10 -19.28 3.07 9.68
N HIS A 11 -18.27 3.43 8.90
CA HIS A 11 -18.02 4.78 8.42
C HIS A 11 -17.78 4.76 6.90
N PRO A 12 -18.86 4.67 6.11
CA PRO A 12 -18.74 4.65 4.65
C PRO A 12 -18.20 5.96 4.10
N LEU A 13 -17.49 5.88 2.97
CA LEU A 13 -16.86 7.00 2.28
C LEU A 13 -17.56 7.28 0.94
N PRO A 14 -18.55 8.20 0.89
CA PRO A 14 -19.27 8.50 -0.35
C PRO A 14 -18.31 9.01 -1.44
N GLY A 15 -18.54 8.57 -2.68
CA GLY A 15 -17.73 8.99 -3.83
C GLY A 15 -16.42 8.25 -4.02
N LEU A 16 -16.07 7.31 -3.13
CA LEU A 16 -14.92 6.42 -3.27
C LEU A 16 -15.38 4.96 -3.36
N GLN A 17 -14.91 4.25 -4.38
CA GLN A 17 -15.03 2.80 -4.45
C GLN A 17 -13.76 2.17 -3.87
N VAL A 18 -13.91 1.36 -2.83
CA VAL A 18 -12.81 0.61 -2.23
C VAL A 18 -12.96 -0.86 -2.58
N LEU A 19 -11.92 -1.43 -3.17
CA LEU A 19 -11.79 -2.86 -3.46
C LEU A 19 -10.80 -3.45 -2.46
N LEU A 20 -11.26 -4.38 -1.63
CA LEU A 20 -10.38 -5.13 -0.73
C LEU A 20 -10.02 -6.44 -1.42
N VAL A 21 -8.74 -6.59 -1.77
CA VAL A 21 -8.25 -7.70 -2.57
C VAL A 21 -7.22 -8.48 -1.75
N SER A 22 -7.46 -9.77 -1.58
CA SER A 22 -6.48 -10.71 -1.01
C SER A 22 -5.97 -11.58 -2.16
N CYS A 23 -4.78 -11.26 -2.64
CA CYS A 23 -4.11 -12.00 -3.70
C CYS A 23 -3.44 -13.25 -3.11
N GLY A 24 -3.75 -14.42 -3.67
CA GLY A 24 -2.97 -15.63 -3.39
C GLY A 24 -1.68 -15.64 -4.20
N ALA A 25 -0.79 -16.60 -3.93
CA ALA A 25 0.37 -16.89 -4.78
C ALA A 25 1.36 -15.72 -4.98
N GLU A 26 1.49 -14.83 -3.99
CA GLU A 26 2.54 -13.79 -3.93
C GLU A 26 3.92 -14.46 -3.99
N GLU A 27 4.14 -15.42 -3.08
CA GLU A 27 5.37 -16.21 -2.93
C GLU A 27 5.73 -17.07 -4.16
N THR A 28 4.83 -17.21 -5.13
CA THR A 28 5.08 -17.88 -6.42
C THR A 28 5.00 -16.88 -7.56
N LEU A 29 5.84 -15.84 -7.50
CA LEU A 29 6.01 -14.82 -8.55
C LEU A 29 4.80 -13.91 -8.77
N GLN A 30 4.00 -13.69 -7.72
CA GLN A 30 2.95 -12.66 -7.71
C GLN A 30 1.81 -12.97 -8.69
N ASP A 31 1.53 -14.25 -8.87
CA ASP A 31 0.53 -14.71 -9.84
C ASP A 31 -0.88 -14.21 -9.50
N GLY A 32 -1.22 -14.05 -8.21
CA GLY A 32 -2.52 -13.53 -7.78
C GLY A 32 -2.78 -12.10 -8.24
N VAL A 33 -1.87 -11.16 -7.95
CA VAL A 33 -2.05 -9.76 -8.37
C VAL A 33 -1.98 -9.61 -9.89
N ARG A 34 -1.17 -10.43 -10.58
CA ARG A 34 -1.15 -10.49 -12.05
C ARG A 34 -2.50 -10.91 -12.60
N ALA A 35 -3.08 -11.99 -12.07
CA ALA A 35 -4.40 -12.47 -12.49
C ALA A 35 -5.50 -11.45 -12.19
N PHE A 36 -5.45 -10.81 -11.01
CA PHE A 36 -6.38 -9.74 -10.63
C PHE A 36 -6.34 -8.58 -11.63
N LEU A 37 -5.16 -8.02 -11.90
CA LEU A 37 -5.02 -6.92 -12.85
C LEU A 37 -5.43 -7.31 -14.26
N ALA A 38 -5.07 -8.52 -14.72
CA ALA A 38 -5.45 -9.00 -16.03
C ALA A 38 -6.98 -9.11 -16.20
N ARG A 39 -7.67 -9.57 -15.15
CA ARG A 39 -9.13 -9.73 -15.13
C ARG A 39 -9.88 -8.40 -15.04
N HIS A 40 -9.38 -7.46 -14.24
CA HIS A 40 -10.09 -6.22 -13.91
C HIS A 40 -9.54 -4.98 -14.64
N ARG A 41 -8.62 -5.14 -15.61
CA ARG A 41 -7.99 -4.02 -16.32
C ARG A 41 -8.97 -3.00 -16.91
N ASP A 42 -10.14 -3.46 -17.37
CA ASP A 42 -11.14 -2.62 -18.03
C ASP A 42 -11.99 -1.84 -17.00
N GLU A 43 -12.02 -2.31 -15.76
CA GLU A 43 -12.70 -1.67 -14.62
C GLU A 43 -11.77 -0.69 -13.88
N LEU A 44 -10.47 -1.01 -13.83
CA LEU A 44 -9.45 -0.24 -13.10
C LEU A 44 -8.84 0.84 -13.99
N THR A 45 -9.56 1.94 -14.21
CA THR A 45 -9.07 3.03 -15.08
C THR A 45 -7.79 3.67 -14.52
N PRO A 46 -6.67 3.69 -15.27
CA PRO A 46 -5.48 4.42 -14.89
C PRO A 46 -5.77 5.92 -14.69
N GLY A 47 -5.27 6.51 -13.59
CA GLY A 47 -5.50 7.92 -13.23
C GLY A 47 -6.71 8.18 -12.32
N ARG A 48 -7.60 7.19 -12.14
CA ARG A 48 -8.67 7.22 -11.12
C ARG A 48 -8.56 6.08 -10.10
N THR A 49 -7.57 5.23 -10.27
CA THR A 49 -7.31 4.05 -9.43
C THR A 49 -5.91 4.16 -8.84
N CYS A 50 -5.79 3.85 -7.55
CA CYS A 50 -4.51 3.75 -6.84
C CYS A 50 -4.49 2.47 -6.00
N PHE A 51 -3.30 1.99 -5.67
CA PHE A 51 -3.08 0.75 -4.92
C PHE A 51 -2.36 1.04 -3.61
N VAL A 52 -2.86 0.43 -2.53
CA VAL A 52 -2.20 0.41 -1.23
C VAL A 52 -2.02 -1.05 -0.86
N ASN A 53 -0.78 -1.54 -0.90
CA ASN A 53 -0.46 -2.91 -0.51
C ASN A 53 -0.09 -2.96 0.98
N LEU A 54 -0.60 -3.97 1.69
CA LEU A 54 -0.31 -4.25 3.09
C LEU A 54 0.36 -5.60 3.17
N ASP A 55 1.62 -5.63 3.58
CA ASP A 55 2.43 -6.83 3.54
C ASP A 55 3.28 -6.93 4.81
N THR A 56 3.19 -8.04 5.56
CA THR A 56 3.92 -8.23 6.84
C THR A 56 3.79 -7.06 7.84
N VAL A 57 2.55 -6.64 8.16
CA VAL A 57 2.27 -5.46 9.02
C VAL A 57 2.16 -5.77 10.53
N GLY A 58 2.75 -6.88 10.99
CA GLY A 58 2.65 -7.36 12.38
C GLY A 58 3.94 -7.27 13.22
N SER A 59 4.95 -6.50 12.78
CA SER A 59 6.14 -6.16 13.55
C SER A 59 5.99 -4.75 14.16
N PRO A 60 6.80 -4.35 15.17
CA PRO A 60 6.54 -3.14 15.96
C PRO A 60 6.61 -1.79 15.23
N HIS A 61 7.35 -1.70 14.12
CA HIS A 61 7.58 -0.41 13.45
C HIS A 61 6.91 -0.36 12.09
N PRO A 62 5.87 0.47 11.86
CA PRO A 62 5.30 0.65 10.54
C PRO A 62 6.29 1.38 9.61
N VAL A 63 6.45 0.84 8.41
CA VAL A 63 7.38 1.32 7.39
C VAL A 63 6.66 1.45 6.06
N MET A 64 6.90 2.56 5.35
CA MET A 64 6.49 2.70 3.96
C MET A 64 7.67 2.50 3.02
N LEU A 65 7.50 1.59 2.07
CA LEU A 65 8.49 1.35 1.02
C LEU A 65 8.40 2.42 -0.08
N GLU A 66 9.56 2.86 -0.56
CA GLU A 66 9.67 3.82 -1.67
C GLU A 66 9.97 3.14 -3.01
N ALA A 67 10.49 1.92 -2.95
CA ALA A 67 10.92 1.13 -4.09
C ALA A 67 11.07 -0.34 -3.70
N GLU A 68 11.00 -1.21 -4.69
CA GLU A 68 11.36 -2.62 -4.51
C GLU A 68 12.04 -3.21 -5.74
N GLY A 69 12.79 -4.31 -5.52
CA GLY A 69 13.20 -5.20 -6.60
C GLY A 69 14.48 -6.00 -6.30
N PRO A 70 14.51 -7.29 -6.69
CA PRO A 70 15.60 -8.21 -6.36
C PRO A 70 16.89 -7.95 -7.13
N VAL A 71 16.76 -7.53 -8.39
CA VAL A 71 17.89 -7.20 -9.26
C VAL A 71 17.97 -5.69 -9.43
N TRP A 72 16.93 -5.12 -10.04
CA TRP A 72 16.78 -3.69 -10.28
C TRP A 72 15.86 -3.06 -9.26
N MET A 73 16.27 -1.94 -8.69
CA MET A 73 15.48 -1.20 -7.70
C MET A 73 14.49 -0.28 -8.43
N GLU A 74 13.20 -0.60 -8.36
CA GLU A 74 12.14 0.13 -9.04
C GLU A 74 11.37 1.00 -8.05
N ARG A 75 11.41 2.33 -8.26
CA ARG A 75 10.61 3.26 -7.46
C ARG A 75 9.14 3.10 -7.83
N TYR A 76 8.26 3.12 -6.82
CA TYR A 76 6.85 3.00 -7.12
C TYR A 76 6.28 4.24 -7.81
N SER A 77 5.41 4.01 -8.79
CA SER A 77 4.66 5.02 -9.52
C SER A 77 3.78 5.87 -8.60
N GLY A 78 3.57 7.13 -8.98
CA GLY A 78 2.71 8.07 -8.26
C GLY A 78 3.19 8.41 -6.84
N PRO A 79 4.34 9.09 -6.67
CA PRO A 79 4.89 9.45 -5.35
C PRO A 79 3.91 10.24 -4.48
N TRP A 80 3.02 11.02 -5.11
CA TRP A 80 1.97 11.78 -4.42
C TRP A 80 1.14 10.92 -3.46
N LEU A 81 0.85 9.65 -3.80
CA LEU A 81 0.05 8.79 -2.92
C LEU A 81 0.79 8.47 -1.62
N ARG A 82 2.12 8.28 -1.71
CA ARG A 82 2.97 8.04 -0.56
C ARG A 82 3.13 9.29 0.28
N ASP A 83 3.22 10.46 -0.35
CA ASP A 83 3.28 11.73 0.37
C ASP A 83 1.96 12.01 1.12
N GLU A 84 0.80 11.79 0.49
CA GLU A 84 -0.50 11.87 1.18
C GLU A 84 -0.58 10.89 2.35
N LEU A 85 -0.11 9.65 2.17
CA LEU A 85 -0.09 8.64 3.23
C LEU A 85 0.81 9.07 4.39
N ALA A 86 1.97 9.67 4.10
CA ALA A 86 2.85 10.22 5.12
C ALA A 86 2.20 11.38 5.89
N ASP A 87 1.49 12.28 5.20
CA ASP A 87 0.73 13.35 5.83
C ASP A 87 -0.39 12.80 6.72
N CYS A 88 -1.06 11.72 6.29
CA CYS A 88 -2.05 11.02 7.11
C CYS A 88 -1.41 10.45 8.39
N ALA A 89 -0.24 9.81 8.28
CA ALA A 89 0.48 9.27 9.43
C ALA A 89 0.86 10.38 10.42
N GLN A 90 1.33 11.53 9.93
CA GLN A 90 1.64 12.68 10.78
C GLN A 90 0.40 13.19 11.53
N ARG A 91 -0.76 13.31 10.85
CA ARG A 91 -2.02 13.76 11.49
C ARG A 91 -2.52 12.78 12.56
N LEU A 92 -2.28 11.48 12.37
CA LEU A 92 -2.65 10.43 13.31
C LEU A 92 -1.59 10.17 14.38
N GLU A 93 -0.47 10.90 14.35
CA GLU A 93 0.68 10.69 15.24
C GLU A 93 1.26 9.26 15.18
N ILE A 94 1.10 8.58 14.04
CA ILE A 94 1.67 7.25 13.79
C ILE A 94 3.12 7.41 13.37
N PRO A 95 4.10 6.75 14.03
CA PRO A 95 5.53 6.89 13.74
C PRO A 95 5.95 6.12 12.47
N LEU A 96 5.33 6.45 11.34
CA LEU A 96 5.61 5.82 10.05
C LEU A 96 7.01 6.18 9.56
N GLN A 97 7.86 5.18 9.34
CA GLN A 97 9.20 5.38 8.79
C GLN A 97 9.18 5.36 7.26
N ARG A 98 9.92 6.27 6.61
CA ARG A 98 10.05 6.38 5.15
C ARG A 98 11.47 6.08 4.68
N GLY A 99 11.63 5.95 3.35
CA GLY A 99 12.93 5.83 2.69
C GLY A 99 13.42 4.39 2.52
N PHE A 100 12.68 3.41 3.03
CA PHE A 100 13.01 2.00 2.92
C PHE A 100 12.80 1.49 1.50
N ARG A 101 13.60 0.48 1.14
CA ARG A 101 13.55 -0.18 -0.16
C ARG A 101 13.69 -1.67 0.04
N ALA A 102 12.78 -2.45 -0.53
CA ALA A 102 12.83 -3.90 -0.41
C ALA A 102 13.67 -4.52 -1.52
N ARG A 103 14.50 -5.50 -1.17
CA ARG A 103 15.17 -6.38 -2.17
C ARG A 103 14.32 -7.62 -2.47
N ALA A 104 13.43 -8.01 -1.57
CA ALA A 104 12.31 -8.85 -1.95
C ALA A 104 11.31 -8.02 -2.79
N SER A 105 10.52 -8.71 -3.61
CA SER A 105 9.40 -8.10 -4.31
C SER A 105 8.12 -8.39 -3.54
N THR A 106 7.19 -7.43 -3.52
CA THR A 106 5.82 -7.57 -3.05
C THR A 106 4.85 -7.42 -4.23
N ASP A 107 3.56 -7.73 -4.04
CA ASP A 107 2.53 -7.54 -5.08
C ASP A 107 2.51 -6.13 -5.71
N SER A 108 3.05 -5.12 -5.02
CA SER A 108 3.07 -3.70 -5.37
C SER A 108 3.77 -3.38 -6.70
N VAL A 109 4.82 -4.13 -7.06
CA VAL A 109 5.61 -3.86 -8.28
C VAL A 109 4.76 -4.04 -9.53
N ILE A 110 3.76 -4.94 -9.50
CA ILE A 110 2.92 -5.24 -10.67
C ILE A 110 2.00 -4.07 -11.04
N PRO A 111 1.13 -3.53 -10.16
CA PRO A 111 0.35 -2.33 -10.47
C PRO A 111 1.25 -1.10 -10.67
N SER A 112 2.35 -0.99 -9.93
CA SER A 112 3.29 0.12 -10.12
C SER A 112 3.89 0.15 -11.53
N ARG A 113 4.33 -1.00 -12.06
CA ARG A 113 4.83 -1.13 -13.45
C ARG A 113 3.75 -0.87 -14.50
N ALA A 114 2.49 -1.13 -14.17
CA ALA A 114 1.34 -0.77 -15.00
C ALA A 114 0.97 0.73 -14.91
N GLY A 115 1.69 1.52 -14.11
CA GLY A 115 1.54 2.98 -14.02
C GLY A 115 0.57 3.45 -12.95
N TYR A 116 0.03 2.56 -12.10
CA TYR A 116 -0.86 2.97 -11.02
C TYR A 116 -0.08 3.60 -9.86
N PRO A 117 -0.53 4.73 -9.29
CA PRO A 117 -0.03 5.24 -8.03
C PRO A 117 -0.07 4.15 -6.96
N THR A 118 1.06 3.86 -6.35
CA THR A 118 1.22 2.71 -5.45
C THR A 118 1.95 3.13 -4.16
N ALA A 119 1.39 2.70 -3.05
CA ALA A 119 1.98 2.77 -1.72
C ALA A 119 2.01 1.37 -1.10
N THR A 120 3.05 1.07 -0.33
CA THR A 120 3.26 -0.25 0.26
C THR A 120 3.65 -0.06 1.71
N LEU A 121 2.80 -0.55 2.61
CA LEU A 121 3.06 -0.56 4.04
C LEU A 121 3.51 -1.96 4.47
N VAL A 122 4.64 -1.98 5.13
CA VAL A 122 5.18 -3.14 5.83
C VAL A 122 5.44 -2.77 7.28
N SER A 123 5.93 -3.72 8.06
CA SER A 123 6.45 -3.39 9.37
C SER A 123 7.76 -4.13 9.64
N MET A 124 8.58 -3.58 10.55
CA MET A 124 9.90 -4.11 10.86
C MET A 124 10.16 -4.14 12.35
N THR A 125 11.11 -4.96 12.75
CA THR A 125 11.76 -4.94 14.07
C THR A 125 12.83 -3.84 14.11
N ASP A 126 13.44 -3.63 15.28
CA ASP A 126 14.61 -2.74 15.45
C ASP A 126 15.79 -3.11 14.52
N TRP A 127 15.84 -4.36 14.07
CA TRP A 127 16.87 -4.88 13.16
C TRP A 127 16.55 -4.65 11.68
N ARG A 128 15.48 -3.89 11.38
CA ARG A 128 15.03 -3.56 10.00
C ARG A 128 14.72 -4.81 9.16
N SER A 129 14.17 -5.82 9.82
CA SER A 129 13.64 -7.05 9.22
C SER A 129 12.23 -7.33 9.75
N PRO A 130 11.36 -7.99 8.97
CA PRO A 130 10.07 -8.44 9.50
C PRO A 130 10.29 -9.56 10.54
N ALA A 131 9.54 -9.51 11.63
CA ALA A 131 9.60 -10.52 12.69
C ALA A 131 9.13 -11.88 12.16
N ASN A 132 9.82 -12.96 12.52
CA ASN A 132 9.47 -14.35 12.20
C ASN A 132 9.28 -14.68 10.70
N TYR A 133 9.72 -13.81 9.79
CA TYR A 133 9.52 -13.99 8.35
C TYR A 133 10.07 -15.34 7.86
N HIS A 134 9.22 -16.11 7.17
CA HIS A 134 9.51 -17.46 6.66
C HIS A 134 9.89 -18.50 7.74
N LEU A 135 9.52 -18.27 9.00
CA LEU A 135 9.76 -19.21 10.10
C LEU A 135 8.44 -19.84 10.60
N PRO A 136 8.47 -21.06 11.16
CA PRO A 136 7.29 -21.66 11.81
C PRO A 136 6.74 -20.87 13.00
N SER A 137 7.52 -19.91 13.51
CA SER A 137 7.10 -18.97 14.57
C SER A 137 6.31 -17.78 14.04
N ASP A 138 6.01 -17.70 12.73
CA ASP A 138 5.08 -16.73 12.18
C ASP A 138 3.63 -17.15 12.50
N VAL A 139 3.26 -16.90 13.76
CA VAL A 139 1.97 -17.26 14.35
C VAL A 139 1.28 -16.02 14.93
N PRO A 140 -0.06 -16.00 15.02
CA PRO A 140 -0.82 -14.84 15.49
C PRO A 140 -0.36 -14.28 16.84
N GLU A 141 0.14 -15.13 17.74
CA GLU A 141 0.61 -14.74 19.08
C GLU A 141 1.87 -13.88 19.06
N ASN A 142 2.63 -13.91 17.96
CA ASN A 142 3.88 -13.17 17.82
C ASN A 142 3.69 -11.85 17.04
N LEU A 143 2.45 -11.48 16.71
CA LEU A 143 2.15 -10.23 16.01
C LEU A 143 1.98 -9.06 16.98
N ASP A 144 2.49 -7.90 16.58
CA ASP A 144 2.17 -6.61 17.16
C ASP A 144 0.85 -6.09 16.59
N TYR A 145 -0.24 -6.32 17.32
CA TYR A 145 -1.59 -5.91 16.89
C TYR A 145 -1.83 -4.40 16.98
N ASP A 146 -1.05 -3.67 17.78
CA ASP A 146 -1.12 -2.21 17.82
C ASP A 146 -0.65 -1.63 16.48
N THR A 147 0.42 -2.20 15.91
CA THR A 147 0.88 -1.85 14.56
C THR A 147 -0.16 -2.21 13.49
N VAL A 148 -0.81 -3.37 13.59
CA VAL A 148 -1.90 -3.75 12.67
C VAL A 148 -3.05 -2.75 12.75
N ALA A 149 -3.40 -2.30 13.96
CA ALA A 149 -4.45 -1.30 14.19
C ALA A 149 -4.05 0.09 13.65
N ASP A 150 -2.80 0.52 13.87
CA ASP A 150 -2.24 1.76 13.33
C ASP A 150 -2.29 1.79 11.81
N VAL A 151 -1.77 0.74 11.16
CA VAL A 151 -1.80 0.60 9.70
C VAL A 151 -3.24 0.61 9.17
N THR A 152 -4.17 -0.06 9.86
CA THR A 152 -5.58 -0.05 9.47
C THR A 152 -6.17 1.36 9.53
N ARG A 153 -5.94 2.10 10.63
CA ARG A 153 -6.39 3.49 10.79
C ARG A 153 -5.77 4.41 9.75
N LEU A 154 -4.50 4.23 9.45
CA LEU A 154 -3.75 5.00 8.46
C LEU A 154 -4.32 4.84 7.05
N VAL A 155 -4.60 3.61 6.62
CA VAL A 155 -5.17 3.32 5.30
C VAL A 155 -6.59 3.87 5.19
N TYR A 156 -7.38 3.75 6.27
CA TYR A 156 -8.71 4.33 6.32
C TYR A 156 -8.67 5.87 6.21
N GLU A 157 -7.76 6.54 6.93
CA GLU A 157 -7.59 7.99 6.87
C GLU A 157 -7.15 8.44 5.47
N LEU A 158 -6.24 7.72 4.82
CA LEU A 158 -5.89 7.98 3.42
C LEU A 158 -7.11 7.86 2.52
N ALA A 159 -7.90 6.80 2.64
CA ALA A 159 -9.12 6.62 1.86
C ALA A 159 -10.10 7.79 2.09
N ARG A 160 -10.26 8.23 3.34
CA ARG A 160 -11.10 9.39 3.69
C ARG A 160 -10.60 10.68 3.04
N THR A 161 -9.29 10.93 3.06
CA THR A 161 -8.67 12.08 2.37
C THR A 161 -8.92 12.03 0.86
N LEU A 162 -8.77 10.87 0.23
CA LEU A 162 -9.03 10.69 -1.21
C LEU A 162 -10.51 10.92 -1.57
N ALA A 163 -11.44 10.44 -0.73
CA ALA A 163 -12.87 10.67 -0.91
C ALA A 163 -13.23 12.17 -0.83
N GLY A 164 -12.63 12.90 0.11
CA GLY A 164 -12.84 14.35 0.26
C GLY A 164 -12.14 15.21 -0.80
N GLY A 165 -11.04 14.72 -1.39
CA GLY A 165 -10.24 15.44 -2.39
C GLY A 165 -10.73 15.31 -3.84
N GLY A 166 -11.71 14.45 -4.10
CA GLY A 166 -12.25 14.16 -5.44
C GLY A 166 -12.88 15.34 -6.19
N GLY A 167 -13.05 16.50 -5.54
CA GLY A 167 -13.50 17.74 -6.19
C GLY A 167 -12.41 18.66 -6.76
N ALA A 168 -11.12 18.43 -6.45
CA ALA A 168 -10.08 19.46 -6.67
C ALA A 168 -8.80 18.99 -7.38
N ARG A 169 -8.66 17.73 -7.80
CA ARG A 169 -7.45 17.25 -8.49
C ARG A 169 -7.68 17.09 -9.99
N SER A 170 -7.56 18.22 -10.72
CA SER A 170 -7.33 18.20 -12.16
C SER A 170 -6.01 17.49 -12.46
N PRO A 171 -5.93 16.63 -13.50
CA PRO A 171 -4.68 15.97 -13.86
C PRO A 171 -3.66 17.03 -14.31
N MET A 172 -2.58 17.18 -13.55
CA MET A 172 -1.44 17.99 -13.92
C MET A 172 -0.88 17.45 -15.24
N ARG A 173 -1.02 18.24 -16.30
CA ARG A 173 -0.51 17.91 -17.64
C ARG A 173 0.98 17.60 -17.52
N ALA A 174 1.38 16.41 -17.95
CA ALA A 174 2.77 16.09 -18.19
C ALA A 174 3.29 17.05 -19.28
N SER A 175 4.08 18.03 -18.87
CA SER A 175 4.89 18.84 -19.79
C SER A 175 5.99 17.95 -20.34
N VAL A 176 5.77 17.42 -21.54
CA VAL A 176 6.83 16.87 -22.39
C VAL A 176 7.78 18.01 -22.74
N GLN A 177 9.03 17.95 -22.28
CA GLN A 177 10.10 18.76 -22.84
C GLN A 177 10.66 18.04 -24.08
N PRO A 178 10.74 18.68 -25.26
CA PRO A 178 11.49 18.14 -26.38
C PRO A 178 13.00 18.29 -26.14
N GLN A 179 13.73 17.35 -26.73
CA GLN A 179 15.20 17.22 -26.72
C GLN A 179 15.90 18.43 -27.33
#